data_AF-F8A8W0-F1
#
_entry.id   AF-F8A8W0-F1
#
_cell.length_a   1.000
_cell.length_b   1.000
_cell.length_c   1.000
_cell.angle_alpha   90.00
_cell.angle_beta   90.00
_cell.angle_gamma   90.00
#
_symmetry.space_group_name_H-M   'P 1'
#
loop_
_entity.id
_entity.type
_entity.pdbx_description
1 polymer ?
#
loop_
_entity_poly.entity_id
_entity_poly.type
_entity_poly.pdbx_seq_one_letter_code
_entity_poly.pdbx_strand_id
1 'polypeptide(L)'
;MYLARQKRGKYTYFFLRESYFADGLWRSRDLIALGRDPSRFIVYPGGNSFYIKEEIIESLAEKGVKTDQWELEKIFWPFVDPHIRRVIENFSAHQVVKRNRLSAREQLALQQKYHIFDCRRLLFLKFGGTEVDFLLKRPLGFLNVLYQKSRDEIEQYIMVAEEKLRPRETLAYIYTSFGLAKHFPNRLSRYMPEAQAMEKIDEAFLCELCLLLEDEKYLMGLEPNQVLKEYLSRYVIMYFDRLAQERRFFEEREARLLEKRRADLYHVAHEAAGLFGLSPEKIIRLNKDELSTLFRRKARELHPDQGGEHEAFIKLRKLYEELMKLQGYQRLI
;
A
#
# COMPACT_ATOMS: atom_id res chain seq x y z
N MET A 1 12.26 24.63 -6.89
CA MET A 1 12.20 23.88 -8.16
C MET A 1 12.39 22.38 -7.90
N TYR A 2 12.03 21.49 -8.84
CA TYR A 2 12.26 20.04 -8.72
C TYR A 2 12.61 19.38 -10.06
N LEU A 3 13.20 18.19 -9.97
CA LEU A 3 13.45 17.31 -11.10
C LEU A 3 12.21 16.44 -11.36
N ALA A 4 11.67 16.52 -12.55
CA ALA A 4 10.62 15.63 -13.03
C ALA A 4 11.17 14.64 -14.04
N ARG A 5 10.73 13.39 -13.94
CA ARG A 5 11.00 12.34 -14.93
C ARG A 5 9.71 11.93 -15.62
N GLN A 6 9.80 11.73 -16.93
CA GLN A 6 8.70 11.23 -17.74
C GLN A 6 9.20 10.09 -18.61
N LYS A 7 8.55 8.93 -18.49
CA LYS A 7 8.84 7.77 -19.34
C LYS A 7 8.08 7.92 -20.67
N ARG A 8 8.81 7.96 -21.78
CA ARG A 8 8.26 7.97 -23.14
C ARG A 8 8.79 6.74 -23.88
N GLY A 9 7.97 5.69 -23.93
CA GLY A 9 8.39 4.40 -24.47
C GLY A 9 9.53 3.78 -23.66
N LYS A 10 10.66 3.50 -24.34
CA LYS A 10 11.86 2.92 -23.72
C LYS A 10 12.76 3.94 -23.02
N TYR A 11 12.55 5.23 -23.26
CA TYR A 11 13.44 6.28 -22.77
C TYR A 11 12.80 7.09 -21.64
N THR A 12 13.64 7.53 -20.70
CA THR A 12 13.27 8.49 -19.67
C THR A 12 13.75 9.87 -20.08
N TYR A 13 12.87 10.85 -20.00
CA TYR A 13 13.16 12.25 -20.22
C TYR A 13 13.06 13.00 -18.91
N PHE A 14 13.96 13.95 -18.70
CA PHE A 14 14.06 14.75 -17.50
C PHE A 14 13.73 16.20 -17.79
N PHE A 15 13.07 16.84 -16.82
CA PHE A 15 12.63 18.22 -16.89
C PHE A 15 12.92 18.90 -15.56
N LEU A 16 13.29 20.18 -15.60
CA LEU A 16 13.14 21.06 -14.46
C LEU A 16 11.72 21.60 -14.47
N ARG A 17 11.03 21.45 -13.33
CA ARG A 17 9.67 21.96 -13.13
C ARG A 17 9.61 22.75 -11.85
N GLU A 18 8.58 23.57 -11.74
CA GLU A 18 8.22 24.19 -10.48
C GLU A 18 6.74 24.04 -10.19
N SER A 19 6.44 24.02 -8.90
CA SER A 19 5.09 24.16 -8.39
C SER A 19 4.80 25.65 -8.22
N TYR A 20 3.68 26.09 -8.75
CA TYR A 20 3.20 27.47 -8.62
C TYR A 20 1.72 27.44 -8.24
N PHE A 21 1.29 28.46 -7.50
CA PHE A 21 -0.08 28.57 -7.06
C PHE A 21 -0.91 29.35 -8.08
N ALA A 22 -1.96 28.73 -8.61
CA ALA A 22 -2.88 29.32 -9.57
C ALA A 22 -4.28 28.73 -9.41
N ASP A 23 -5.30 29.58 -9.52
CA ASP A 23 -6.72 29.18 -9.42
C ASP A 23 -7.06 28.41 -8.15
N GLY A 24 -6.44 28.79 -7.01
CA GLY A 24 -6.66 28.14 -5.73
C GLY A 24 -5.96 26.79 -5.55
N LEU A 25 -5.20 26.32 -6.55
CA LEU A 25 -4.54 25.03 -6.57
C LEU A 25 -3.04 25.16 -6.87
N TRP A 26 -2.27 24.17 -6.43
CA TRP A 26 -0.86 24.07 -6.82
C TRP A 26 -0.75 23.33 -8.15
N ARG A 27 -0.29 24.05 -9.17
CA ARG A 27 -0.06 23.54 -10.52
C ARG A 27 1.44 23.41 -10.78
N SER A 28 1.80 22.69 -11.85
CA SER A 28 3.18 22.55 -12.29
C SER A 28 3.39 23.07 -13.70
N ARG A 29 4.55 23.66 -13.97
CA ARG A 29 4.97 24.06 -15.31
C ARG A 29 6.39 23.62 -15.63
N ASP A 30 6.63 23.35 -16.90
CA ASP A 30 7.95 23.01 -17.43
C ASP A 30 8.82 24.27 -17.51
N LEU A 31 9.96 24.24 -16.81
CA LEU A 31 10.97 25.27 -16.87
C LEU A 31 12.01 24.94 -17.93
N ILE A 32 12.62 23.76 -17.89
CA ILE A 32 13.67 23.37 -18.86
C ILE A 32 13.52 21.89 -19.19
N ALA A 33 13.60 21.54 -20.47
CA ALA A 33 13.74 20.15 -20.89
C ALA A 33 15.22 19.74 -20.85
N LEU A 34 15.59 18.93 -19.85
CA LEU A 34 16.97 18.45 -19.69
C LEU A 34 17.29 17.31 -20.67
N GLY A 35 16.28 16.68 -21.27
CA GLY A 35 16.46 15.58 -22.21
C GLY A 35 16.70 14.26 -21.50
N ARG A 36 17.46 13.35 -22.13
CA ARG A 36 17.64 11.98 -21.62
C ARG A 36 18.76 11.85 -20.61
N ASP A 37 19.70 12.77 -20.65
CA ASP A 37 20.92 12.71 -19.85
C ASP A 37 21.19 14.07 -19.19
N PRO A 38 20.72 14.28 -17.95
CA PRO A 38 21.01 15.49 -17.19
C PRO A 38 22.49 15.65 -16.84
N SER A 39 23.30 14.58 -16.88
CA SER A 39 24.71 14.65 -16.49
C SER A 39 25.54 15.55 -17.43
N ARG A 40 25.09 15.75 -18.68
CA ARG A 40 25.69 16.69 -19.65
C ARG A 40 25.73 18.16 -19.21
N PHE A 41 24.95 18.52 -18.20
CA PHE A 41 24.92 19.86 -17.62
C PHE A 41 25.82 20.00 -16.39
N ILE A 42 26.53 18.94 -16.00
CA ILE A 42 27.46 18.94 -14.88
C ILE A 42 28.88 19.11 -15.42
N VAL A 43 29.61 20.08 -14.89
CA VAL A 43 31.01 20.34 -15.21
C VAL A 43 31.89 19.98 -14.02
N TYR A 44 33.00 19.30 -14.30
CA TYR A 44 33.99 18.86 -13.32
C TYR A 44 35.32 19.60 -13.57
N PRO A 45 35.58 20.73 -12.88
CA PRO A 45 36.78 21.54 -13.11
C PRO A 45 38.08 20.89 -12.61
N GLY A 46 37.97 19.82 -11.82
CA GLY A 46 39.10 19.06 -11.27
C GLY A 46 38.97 18.84 -9.75
N GLY A 47 39.66 17.81 -9.24
CA GLY A 47 39.51 17.39 -7.85
C GLY A 47 38.14 16.76 -7.57
N ASN A 48 37.57 17.06 -6.39
CA ASN A 48 36.28 16.54 -5.93
C ASN A 48 35.17 17.61 -5.95
N SER A 49 35.20 18.52 -6.92
CA SER A 49 34.20 19.58 -7.09
C SER A 49 33.44 19.41 -8.41
N PHE A 50 32.24 19.98 -8.46
CA PHE A 50 31.43 20.05 -9.66
C PHE A 50 30.61 21.33 -9.62
N TYR A 51 30.12 21.76 -10.78
CA TYR A 51 29.14 22.82 -10.89
C TYR A 51 28.21 22.55 -12.07
N ILE A 52 26.95 23.00 -11.97
CA ILE A 52 25.99 23.00 -13.07
C ILE A 52 26.29 24.13 -14.04
N LYS A 53 26.24 23.86 -15.35
CA LYS A 53 26.53 24.84 -16.39
C LYS A 53 25.64 26.08 -16.28
N GLU A 54 26.25 27.25 -16.51
CA GLU A 54 25.61 28.56 -16.39
C GLU A 54 24.43 28.75 -17.36
N GLU A 55 24.45 28.09 -18.52
CA GLU A 55 23.33 28.03 -19.48
C GLU A 55 21.99 27.63 -18.83
N ILE A 56 22.01 26.82 -17.77
CA ILE A 56 20.80 26.45 -17.00
C ILE A 56 20.32 27.63 -16.16
N ILE A 57 21.22 28.35 -15.50
CA ILE A 57 20.89 29.52 -14.66
C ILE A 57 20.32 30.64 -15.54
N GLU A 58 20.97 30.92 -16.68
CA GLU A 58 20.52 31.91 -17.65
C GLU A 58 19.13 31.57 -18.18
N SER A 59 18.91 30.33 -18.61
CA SER A 59 17.60 29.86 -19.10
C SER A 59 16.49 29.95 -18.03
N LEU A 60 16.81 29.78 -16.75
CA LEU A 60 15.87 29.93 -15.65
C LEU A 60 15.58 31.40 -15.35
N ALA A 61 16.61 32.26 -15.41
CA ALA A 61 16.48 33.70 -15.22
C ALA A 61 15.59 34.35 -16.29
N GLU A 62 15.71 33.92 -17.56
CA GLU A 62 14.82 34.33 -18.66
C GLU A 62 13.35 34.01 -18.39
N LYS A 63 13.09 32.94 -17.62
CA LYS A 63 11.74 32.53 -17.20
C LYS A 63 11.29 33.17 -15.89
N GLY A 64 12.07 34.09 -15.34
CA GLY A 64 11.79 34.79 -14.08
C GLY A 64 12.02 33.93 -12.83
N VAL A 65 12.68 32.79 -12.95
CA VAL A 65 12.98 31.91 -11.82
C VAL A 65 14.32 32.29 -11.21
N LYS A 66 14.29 32.78 -9.97
CA LYS A 66 15.50 33.04 -9.20
C LYS A 66 15.96 31.74 -8.55
N THR A 67 17.13 31.24 -8.96
CA THR A 67 17.77 30.07 -8.36
C THR A 67 19.24 30.37 -8.11
N ASP A 68 19.88 29.55 -7.29
CA ASP A 68 21.31 29.58 -7.06
C ASP A 68 21.96 28.24 -7.41
N GLN A 69 23.28 28.25 -7.45
CA GLN A 69 24.08 27.08 -7.73
C GLN A 69 23.78 25.92 -6.76
N TRP A 70 23.55 26.24 -5.47
CA TRP A 70 23.31 25.25 -4.42
C TRP A 70 21.97 24.52 -4.59
N GLU A 71 20.91 25.20 -5.02
CA GLU A 71 19.62 24.59 -5.33
C GLU A 71 19.74 23.66 -6.54
N LEU A 72 20.45 24.10 -7.59
CA LEU A 72 20.70 23.28 -8.77
C LEU A 72 21.53 22.03 -8.44
N GLU A 73 22.61 22.16 -7.66
CA GLU A 73 23.44 21.02 -7.26
C GLU A 73 22.63 19.96 -6.50
N LYS A 74 21.67 20.36 -5.65
CA LYS A 74 20.77 19.41 -4.96
C LYS A 74 19.87 18.66 -5.93
N ILE A 75 19.36 19.33 -6.96
CA ILE A 75 18.47 18.75 -7.96
C ILE A 75 19.24 17.78 -8.88
N PHE A 76 20.46 18.15 -9.26
CA PHE A 76 21.33 17.35 -10.13
C PHE A 76 22.13 16.29 -9.38
N TRP A 77 22.11 16.30 -8.04
CA TRP A 77 22.80 15.35 -7.18
C TRP A 77 22.73 13.89 -7.64
N PRO A 78 21.56 13.34 -8.06
CA PRO A 78 21.47 11.95 -8.51
C PRO A 78 22.38 11.59 -9.71
N PHE A 79 22.75 12.59 -10.52
CA PHE A 79 23.55 12.44 -11.75
C PHE A 79 25.02 12.80 -11.57
N VAL A 80 25.42 13.28 -10.39
CA VAL A 80 26.83 13.57 -10.08
C VAL A 80 27.63 12.28 -10.07
N ASP A 81 28.90 12.37 -10.47
CA ASP A 81 29.82 11.25 -10.48
C ASP A 81 29.79 10.48 -9.13
N PRO A 82 29.63 9.15 -9.14
CA PRO A 82 29.51 8.36 -7.91
C PRO A 82 30.72 8.43 -6.97
N HIS A 83 31.92 8.73 -7.48
CA HIS A 83 33.10 8.96 -6.64
C HIS A 83 32.98 10.31 -5.92
N ILE A 84 32.70 11.38 -6.66
CA ILE A 84 32.56 12.72 -6.10
C ILE A 84 31.41 12.78 -5.07
N ARG A 85 30.28 12.13 -5.35
CA ARG A 85 29.18 12.00 -4.37
C ARG A 85 29.63 11.39 -3.06
N ARG A 86 30.34 10.26 -3.11
CA ARG A 86 30.86 9.57 -1.92
C ARG A 86 31.83 10.43 -1.14
N VAL A 87 32.74 11.14 -1.83
CA VAL A 87 33.68 12.05 -1.19
C VAL A 87 32.93 13.17 -0.47
N ILE A 88 32.07 13.90 -1.19
CA ILE A 88 31.32 15.04 -0.65
C ILE A 88 30.37 14.61 0.48
N GLU A 89 29.71 13.46 0.39
CA GLU A 89 28.85 12.92 1.47
C GLU A 89 29.63 12.71 2.77
N ASN A 90 30.89 12.26 2.69
CA ASN A 90 31.75 12.09 3.86
C ASN A 90 32.18 13.42 4.51
N PHE A 91 32.32 14.48 3.71
CA PHE A 91 32.69 15.83 4.20
C PHE A 91 31.47 16.69 4.56
N SER A 92 30.29 16.33 4.07
CA SER A 92 29.03 17.01 4.37
C SER A 92 28.52 16.57 5.73
N ALA A 93 29.22 16.99 6.79
CA ALA A 93 28.67 17.00 8.14
C ALA A 93 27.43 17.92 8.12
N HIS A 94 26.27 17.31 7.88
CA HIS A 94 24.92 17.86 7.86
C HIS A 94 24.86 19.28 8.42
N GLN A 95 24.95 20.29 7.55
CA GLN A 95 24.44 21.61 7.91
C GLN A 95 22.94 21.42 8.12
N VAL A 96 22.56 21.16 9.37
CA VAL A 96 21.17 21.13 9.80
C VAL A 96 20.71 22.58 9.69
N VAL A 97 20.24 22.96 8.51
CA VAL A 97 19.49 24.19 8.31
C VAL A 97 18.39 24.14 9.36
N LYS A 98 18.48 25.04 10.36
CA LYS A 98 17.47 25.18 11.41
C LYS A 98 16.18 25.59 10.72
N ARG A 99 15.38 24.61 10.30
CA ARG A 99 14.01 24.85 9.85
C ARG A 99 13.26 25.42 11.05
N ASN A 100 12.60 26.57 10.86
CA ASN A 100 11.66 27.11 11.84
C ASN A 100 10.69 25.98 12.21
N ARG A 101 10.78 25.54 13.47
CA ARG A 101 9.94 24.46 13.98
C ARG A 101 8.55 25.04 14.16
N LEU A 102 7.63 24.63 13.29
CA LEU A 102 6.20 24.84 13.51
C LEU A 102 5.83 24.29 14.90
N SER A 103 4.93 24.98 15.59
CA SER A 103 4.36 24.45 16.82
C SER A 103 3.62 23.13 16.53
N ALA A 104 3.45 22.30 17.55
CA ALA A 104 2.73 21.03 17.40
C ALA A 104 1.31 21.23 16.83
N ARG A 105 0.63 22.31 17.24
CA ARG A 105 -0.72 22.65 16.77
C ARG A 105 -0.73 23.08 15.30
N GLU A 106 0.19 23.94 14.90
CA GLU A 106 0.31 24.38 13.49
C GLU A 106 0.67 23.21 12.58
N GLN A 107 1.58 22.35 13.02
CA GLN A 107 2.00 21.17 12.29
C GLN A 107 0.84 20.19 12.08
N LEU A 108 0.00 19.97 13.10
CA LEU A 108 -1.20 19.13 12.98
C LEU A 108 -2.25 19.75 12.06
N ALA A 109 -2.50 21.06 12.18
CA ALA A 109 -3.43 21.78 11.30
C ALA A 109 -2.96 21.71 9.84
N LEU A 110 -1.65 21.77 9.60
CA LEU A 110 -1.07 21.63 8.28
C LEU A 110 -1.23 20.21 7.74
N GLN A 111 -0.98 19.20 8.55
CA GLN A 111 -1.13 17.79 8.17
C GLN A 111 -2.55 17.41 7.76
N GLN A 112 -3.56 18.00 8.38
CA GLN A 112 -4.97 17.76 8.01
C GLN A 112 -5.28 18.22 6.59
N LYS A 113 -4.51 19.16 6.04
CA LYS A 113 -4.67 19.62 4.66
C LYS A 113 -4.14 18.62 3.64
N TYR A 114 -3.18 17.78 4.01
CA TYR A 114 -2.62 16.78 3.09
C TYR A 114 -3.64 15.70 2.74
N HIS A 115 -3.43 15.08 1.57
CA HIS A 115 -4.25 13.97 1.14
C HIS A 115 -3.84 12.69 1.89
N ILE A 116 -4.82 11.91 2.36
CA ILE A 116 -4.57 10.75 3.23
C ILE A 116 -3.74 9.67 2.52
N PHE A 117 -3.95 9.48 1.22
CA PHE A 117 -3.16 8.56 0.38
C PHE A 117 -1.68 8.94 0.37
N ASP A 118 -1.35 10.23 0.20
CA ASP A 118 0.04 10.72 0.21
C ASP A 118 0.69 10.49 1.57
N CYS A 119 -0.05 10.79 2.63
CA CYS A 119 0.40 10.59 4.00
C CYS A 119 0.71 9.12 4.30
N ARG A 120 -0.18 8.19 3.93
CA ARG A 120 0.02 6.74 4.12
C ARG A 120 1.23 6.22 3.35
N ARG A 121 1.39 6.66 2.09
CA ARG A 121 2.57 6.34 1.27
C ARG A 121 3.87 6.75 1.97
N LEU A 122 3.96 8.00 2.41
CA LEU A 122 5.15 8.52 3.08
C LEU A 122 5.40 7.86 4.44
N LEU A 123 4.34 7.54 5.18
CA LEU A 123 4.45 6.80 6.44
C LEU A 123 5.02 5.40 6.23
N PHE A 124 4.50 4.66 5.24
CA PHE A 124 5.02 3.34 4.92
C PHE A 124 6.48 3.43 4.44
N LEU A 125 6.79 4.34 3.52
CA LEU A 125 8.17 4.51 3.01
C LEU A 125 9.18 4.87 4.10
N LYS A 126 8.70 5.45 5.22
CA LYS A 126 9.55 5.80 6.37
C LYS A 126 9.63 4.70 7.43
N PHE A 127 8.53 4.00 7.71
CA PHE A 127 8.43 3.09 8.87
C PHE A 127 8.19 1.62 8.50
N GLY A 128 7.72 1.32 7.28
CA GLY A 128 7.47 -0.04 6.78
C GLY A 128 6.27 -0.77 7.40
N GLY A 129 5.49 -0.12 8.26
CA GLY A 129 4.34 -0.73 8.93
C GLY A 129 3.04 -0.59 8.14
N THR A 130 2.11 -1.54 8.33
CA THR A 130 0.77 -1.53 7.71
C THR A 130 -0.28 -0.76 8.50
N GLU A 131 -0.09 -0.63 9.81
CA GLU A 131 -0.91 0.21 10.66
C GLU A 131 -0.21 1.57 10.86
N VAL A 132 -0.63 2.57 10.08
CA VAL A 132 0.02 3.90 10.09
C VAL A 132 -0.90 5.05 10.45
N ASP A 133 -2.22 4.86 10.35
CA ASP A 133 -3.19 5.94 10.51
C ASP A 133 -3.17 6.58 11.91
N PHE A 134 -2.84 5.81 12.95
CA PHE A 134 -2.73 6.35 14.31
C PHE A 134 -1.59 7.37 14.45
N LEU A 135 -0.54 7.27 13.62
CA LEU A 135 0.60 8.18 13.64
C LEU A 135 0.23 9.58 13.13
N LEU A 136 -0.83 9.70 12.33
CA LEU A 136 -1.30 10.99 11.81
C LEU A 136 -1.85 11.92 12.89
N LYS A 137 -2.14 11.38 14.08
CA LYS A 137 -2.51 12.16 15.27
C LYS A 137 -1.32 12.86 15.92
N ARG A 138 -0.09 12.60 15.47
CA ARG A 138 1.15 13.21 15.97
C ARG A 138 1.65 14.30 15.01
N PRO A 139 2.38 15.33 15.48
CA PRO A 139 2.99 16.34 14.62
C PRO A 139 4.24 15.79 13.90
N LEU A 140 4.05 15.30 12.69
CA LEU A 140 5.03 14.69 11.79
C LEU A 140 5.60 15.70 10.78
N GLY A 141 6.64 16.43 11.18
CA GLY A 141 7.28 17.46 10.32
C GLY A 141 7.91 16.94 9.02
N PHE A 142 8.12 15.62 8.86
CA PHE A 142 8.62 15.08 7.60
C PHE A 142 7.56 15.07 6.48
N LEU A 143 6.27 15.15 6.83
CA LEU A 143 5.17 15.30 5.88
C LEU A 143 5.15 16.69 5.24
N ASN A 144 5.93 17.65 5.75
CA ASN A 144 6.05 18.99 5.16
C ASN A 144 6.64 18.96 3.74
N VAL A 145 7.17 17.81 3.30
CA VAL A 145 7.47 17.57 1.89
C VAL A 145 6.23 17.59 1.00
N LEU A 146 5.00 17.60 1.53
CA LEU A 146 3.76 17.77 0.76
C LEU A 146 3.28 19.23 0.72
N TYR A 147 3.91 20.11 1.50
CA TYR A 147 3.46 21.49 1.64
C TYR A 147 3.75 22.31 0.38
N GLN A 148 2.73 23.00 -0.12
CA GLN A 148 2.84 23.92 -1.25
C GLN A 148 3.43 23.27 -2.51
N LYS A 149 2.95 22.06 -2.82
CA LYS A 149 3.40 21.28 -3.97
C LYS A 149 2.26 20.93 -4.88
N SER A 150 2.53 20.90 -6.17
CA SER A 150 1.59 20.38 -7.15
C SER A 150 1.49 18.86 -7.05
N ARG A 151 0.44 18.30 -7.67
CA ARG A 151 0.27 16.85 -7.79
C ARG A 151 1.51 16.19 -8.41
N ASP A 152 2.03 16.77 -9.50
CA ASP A 152 3.24 16.26 -10.17
C ASP A 152 4.44 16.25 -9.21
N GLU A 153 4.74 17.34 -8.50
CA GLU A 153 5.90 17.39 -7.61
C GLU A 153 5.82 16.33 -6.49
N ILE A 154 4.64 16.15 -5.90
CA ILE A 154 4.42 15.11 -4.89
C ILE A 154 4.65 13.73 -5.50
N GLU A 155 4.11 13.47 -6.70
CA GLU A 155 4.28 12.18 -7.37
C GLU A 155 5.73 11.92 -7.75
N GLN A 156 6.47 12.90 -8.28
CA GLN A 156 7.89 12.76 -8.60
C GLN A 156 8.70 12.41 -7.34
N TYR A 157 8.43 13.09 -6.23
CA TYR A 157 9.07 12.80 -4.95
C TYR A 157 8.79 11.37 -4.47
N ILE A 158 7.52 10.97 -4.46
CA ILE A 158 7.12 9.65 -3.97
C ILE A 158 7.64 8.55 -4.91
N MET A 159 7.62 8.76 -6.23
CA MET A 159 8.17 7.81 -7.20
C MET A 159 9.65 7.52 -6.95
N VAL A 160 10.46 8.53 -6.60
CA VAL A 160 11.88 8.31 -6.26
C VAL A 160 12.03 7.52 -4.96
N ALA A 161 11.15 7.76 -3.99
CA ALA A 161 11.15 7.00 -2.74
C ALA A 161 10.71 5.54 -2.93
N GLU A 162 9.71 5.30 -3.80
CA GLU A 162 9.21 3.96 -4.17
C GLU A 162 10.27 3.08 -4.85
N GLU A 163 11.29 3.65 -5.50
CA GLU A 163 12.38 2.87 -6.11
C GLU A 163 13.22 2.09 -5.08
N LYS A 164 13.16 2.49 -3.81
CA LYS A 164 13.86 1.80 -2.71
C LYS A 164 13.04 0.65 -2.11
N LEU A 165 11.79 0.48 -2.54
CA LEU A 165 10.89 -0.53 -2.02
C LEU A 165 11.36 -1.93 -2.42
N ARG A 166 11.46 -2.86 -1.46
CA ARG A 166 11.83 -4.24 -1.77
C ARG A 166 10.62 -4.95 -2.40
N PRO A 167 10.83 -5.93 -3.31
CA PRO A 167 9.73 -6.65 -3.94
C PRO A 167 8.70 -7.19 -2.95
N ARG A 168 9.15 -7.84 -1.86
CA ARG A 168 8.32 -8.38 -0.77
C ARG A 168 7.49 -7.34 0.01
N GLU A 169 7.86 -6.06 -0.06
CA GLU A 169 7.13 -4.98 0.62
C GLU A 169 6.04 -4.39 -0.26
N THR A 170 5.96 -4.78 -1.54
CA THR A 170 5.02 -4.21 -2.52
C THR A 170 3.57 -4.40 -2.08
N LEU A 171 3.19 -5.60 -1.65
CA LEU A 171 1.83 -5.87 -1.18
C LEU A 171 1.49 -5.03 0.05
N ALA A 172 2.35 -5.06 1.07
CA ALA A 172 2.16 -4.28 2.29
C ALA A 172 2.12 -2.77 2.01
N TYR A 173 2.95 -2.28 1.10
CA TYR A 173 2.96 -0.88 0.68
C TYR A 173 1.63 -0.47 0.04
N ILE A 174 1.14 -1.24 -0.93
CA ILE A 174 -0.12 -0.96 -1.62
C ILE A 174 -1.28 -1.04 -0.62
N TYR A 175 -1.30 -2.10 0.19
CA TYR A 175 -2.30 -2.32 1.23
C TYR A 175 -2.41 -1.12 2.18
N THR A 176 -1.27 -0.59 2.60
CA THR A 176 -1.19 0.56 3.50
C THR A 176 -1.57 1.85 2.80
N SER A 177 -1.02 2.09 1.62
CA SER A 177 -1.19 3.34 0.86
C SER A 177 -2.66 3.60 0.54
N PHE A 178 -3.34 2.57 0.00
CA PHE A 178 -4.77 2.62 -0.29
C PHE A 178 -5.65 2.41 0.95
N GLY A 179 -5.08 2.08 2.10
CA GLY A 179 -5.82 1.86 3.35
C GLY A 179 -6.79 0.68 3.26
N LEU A 180 -6.37 -0.40 2.61
CA LEU A 180 -7.22 -1.56 2.33
C LEU A 180 -7.70 -2.28 3.61
N ALA A 181 -7.00 -2.09 4.74
CA ALA A 181 -7.38 -2.62 6.05
C ALA A 181 -8.83 -2.33 6.46
N LYS A 182 -9.40 -1.20 6.00
CA LYS A 182 -10.79 -0.80 6.33
C LYS A 182 -11.85 -1.76 5.77
N HIS A 183 -11.51 -2.52 4.72
CA HIS A 183 -12.38 -3.55 4.13
C HIS A 183 -12.42 -4.84 4.95
N PHE A 184 -11.62 -4.94 6.03
CA PHE A 184 -11.49 -6.15 6.86
C PHE A 184 -11.75 -5.86 8.36
N PRO A 185 -12.92 -5.30 8.75
CA PRO A 185 -13.16 -4.78 10.10
C PRO A 185 -13.15 -5.85 11.22
N ASN A 186 -13.42 -7.12 10.90
CA ASN A 186 -13.67 -8.18 11.88
C ASN A 186 -12.51 -9.18 12.01
N ARG A 187 -11.28 -8.77 11.69
CA ARG A 187 -10.10 -9.67 11.71
C ARG A 187 -8.97 -9.04 12.51
N LEU A 188 -8.46 -9.77 13.50
CA LEU A 188 -7.17 -9.44 14.14
C LEU A 188 -6.04 -9.35 13.11
N SER A 189 -6.18 -10.05 11.98
CA SER A 189 -5.26 -10.05 10.85
C SER A 189 -5.50 -8.93 9.83
N ARG A 190 -6.36 -7.93 10.10
CA ARG A 190 -6.68 -6.85 9.14
C ARG A 190 -5.47 -6.01 8.69
N TYR A 191 -4.36 -6.04 9.42
CA TYR A 191 -3.11 -5.38 9.05
C TYR A 191 -2.06 -6.35 8.52
N MET A 192 -2.45 -7.61 8.27
CA MET A 192 -1.63 -8.66 7.68
C MET A 192 -2.23 -9.01 6.31
N PRO A 193 -1.77 -8.37 5.23
CA PRO A 193 -2.27 -8.62 3.88
C PRO A 193 -2.24 -10.12 3.53
N GLU A 194 -1.16 -10.83 3.91
CA GLU A 194 -0.90 -12.24 3.64
C GLU A 194 -1.89 -13.20 4.34
N ALA A 195 -2.71 -12.68 5.25
CA ALA A 195 -3.75 -13.44 5.94
C ALA A 195 -5.16 -13.22 5.36
N GLN A 196 -5.28 -12.40 4.30
CA GLN A 196 -6.53 -12.18 3.58
C GLN A 196 -6.57 -13.00 2.29
N ALA A 197 -7.78 -13.34 1.86
CA ALA A 197 -7.99 -13.99 0.57
C ALA A 197 -7.64 -13.02 -0.56
N MET A 198 -6.86 -13.47 -1.53
CA MET A 198 -6.28 -12.59 -2.54
C MET A 198 -7.36 -11.89 -3.37
N GLU A 199 -8.42 -12.61 -3.74
CA GLU A 199 -9.60 -12.08 -4.46
C GLU A 199 -10.22 -10.89 -3.73
N LYS A 200 -10.29 -10.94 -2.39
CA LYS A 200 -10.86 -9.83 -1.59
C LYS A 200 -9.94 -8.62 -1.54
N ILE A 201 -8.62 -8.83 -1.57
CA ILE A 201 -7.67 -7.71 -1.66
C ILE A 201 -7.77 -7.08 -3.05
N ASP A 202 -7.94 -7.89 -4.10
CA ASP A 202 -8.10 -7.41 -5.48
C ASP A 202 -9.35 -6.51 -5.63
N GLU A 203 -10.49 -6.97 -5.14
CA GLU A 203 -11.74 -6.18 -5.10
C GLU A 203 -11.56 -4.87 -4.32
N ALA A 204 -10.97 -4.95 -3.12
CA ALA A 204 -10.72 -3.78 -2.29
C ALA A 204 -9.77 -2.79 -2.96
N PHE A 205 -8.70 -3.27 -3.58
CA PHE A 205 -7.72 -2.44 -4.28
C PHE A 205 -8.35 -1.69 -5.46
N LEU A 206 -9.08 -2.41 -6.33
CA LEU A 206 -9.72 -1.79 -7.49
C LEU A 206 -10.80 -0.78 -7.05
N CYS A 207 -11.57 -1.10 -6.01
CA CYS A 207 -12.53 -0.17 -5.43
C CYS A 207 -11.87 1.13 -4.94
N GLU A 208 -10.81 1.03 -4.14
CA GLU A 208 -10.08 2.22 -3.65
C GLU A 208 -9.37 3.01 -4.75
N LEU A 209 -8.88 2.33 -5.78
CA LEU A 209 -8.28 2.98 -6.94
C LEU A 209 -9.31 3.84 -7.69
N CYS A 210 -10.52 3.32 -7.91
CA CYS A 210 -11.61 4.07 -8.53
C CYS A 210 -12.05 5.25 -7.66
N LEU A 211 -12.23 5.04 -6.35
CA LEU A 211 -12.58 6.12 -5.42
C LEU A 211 -11.51 7.22 -5.39
N LEU A 212 -10.23 6.87 -5.49
CA LEU A 212 -9.14 7.85 -5.55
C LEU A 212 -9.15 8.66 -6.87
N LEU A 213 -9.62 8.07 -7.97
CA LEU A 213 -9.78 8.77 -9.25
C LEU A 213 -10.96 9.75 -9.26
N GLU A 214 -11.91 9.58 -8.35
CA GLU A 214 -13.05 10.48 -8.16
C GLU A 214 -12.75 11.57 -7.11
N ASP A 215 -11.64 11.46 -6.36
CA ASP A 215 -11.29 12.40 -5.30
C ASP A 215 -10.68 13.69 -5.85
N GLU A 216 -11.48 14.75 -5.91
CA GLU A 216 -11.06 16.09 -6.36
C GLU A 216 -9.83 16.64 -5.60
N LYS A 217 -9.72 16.33 -4.29
CA LYS A 217 -8.59 16.79 -3.47
C LYS A 217 -7.30 16.08 -3.89
N TYR A 218 -7.39 14.82 -4.31
CA TYR A 218 -6.25 14.11 -4.87
C TYR A 218 -5.90 14.61 -6.28
N LEU A 219 -6.92 14.80 -7.14
CA LEU A 219 -6.74 15.22 -8.53
C LEU A 219 -6.10 16.61 -8.64
N MET A 220 -6.37 17.51 -7.69
CA MET A 220 -5.84 18.89 -7.69
C MET A 220 -6.11 19.63 -9.01
N GLY A 221 -7.29 19.43 -9.59
CA GLY A 221 -7.69 20.05 -10.86
C GLY A 221 -7.14 19.39 -12.13
N LEU A 222 -6.50 18.23 -12.02
CA LEU A 222 -6.13 17.40 -13.17
C LEU A 222 -7.26 16.47 -13.57
N GLU A 223 -7.29 16.10 -14.86
CA GLU A 223 -8.26 15.14 -15.38
C GLU A 223 -8.00 13.73 -14.82
N PRO A 224 -9.03 12.96 -14.41
CA PRO A 224 -8.89 11.61 -13.89
C PRO A 224 -8.09 10.69 -14.84
N ASN A 225 -8.36 10.78 -16.15
CA ASN A 225 -7.66 9.98 -17.16
C ASN A 225 -6.16 10.31 -17.24
N GLN A 226 -5.80 11.58 -17.05
CA GLN A 226 -4.40 12.00 -16.98
C GLN A 226 -3.74 11.42 -15.72
N VAL A 227 -4.37 11.57 -14.56
CA VAL A 227 -3.85 11.07 -13.28
C VAL A 227 -3.71 9.54 -13.29
N LEU A 228 -4.68 8.83 -13.85
CA LEU A 228 -4.61 7.38 -14.04
C LEU A 228 -3.40 7.00 -14.89
N LYS A 229 -3.26 7.61 -16.07
CA LYS A 229 -2.21 7.28 -17.02
C LYS A 229 -0.82 7.61 -16.46
N GLU A 230 -0.65 8.79 -15.88
CA GLU A 230 0.65 9.32 -15.48
C GLU A 230 1.11 8.82 -14.10
N TYR A 231 0.18 8.62 -13.15
CA TYR A 231 0.53 8.37 -11.76
C TYR A 231 0.00 7.06 -11.22
N LEU A 232 -1.29 6.75 -11.40
CA LEU A 232 -1.91 5.62 -10.71
C LEU A 232 -1.74 4.26 -11.40
N SER A 233 -1.56 4.26 -12.73
CA SER A 233 -1.32 3.03 -13.52
C SER A 233 -0.14 2.22 -12.99
N ARG A 234 0.86 2.90 -12.40
CA ARG A 234 2.01 2.23 -11.78
C ARG A 234 1.61 1.31 -10.63
N TYR A 235 0.60 1.65 -9.84
CA TYR A 235 0.15 0.79 -8.74
C TYR A 235 -0.55 -0.44 -9.26
N VAL A 236 -1.32 -0.32 -10.36
CA VAL A 236 -1.94 -1.48 -11.02
C VAL A 236 -0.84 -2.44 -11.51
N ILE A 237 0.19 -1.91 -12.18
CA ILE A 237 1.36 -2.69 -12.62
C ILE A 237 2.11 -3.29 -11.42
N MET A 238 2.35 -2.51 -10.36
CA MET A 238 3.01 -3.00 -9.15
C MET A 238 2.21 -4.13 -8.48
N TYR A 239 0.88 -4.02 -8.47
CA TYR A 239 0.00 -4.96 -7.78
C TYR A 239 -0.22 -6.27 -8.54
N PHE A 240 -0.42 -6.21 -9.86
CA PHE A 240 -0.72 -7.39 -10.66
C PHE A 240 0.55 -8.03 -11.23
N ASP A 241 1.51 -7.25 -11.72
CA ASP A 241 2.69 -7.80 -12.40
C ASP A 241 3.77 -8.23 -11.40
N ARG A 242 4.10 -7.38 -10.41
CA ARG A 242 5.21 -7.69 -9.48
C ARG A 242 4.85 -8.74 -8.45
N LEU A 243 3.58 -8.88 -8.10
CA LEU A 243 3.11 -9.88 -7.14
C LEU A 243 2.74 -11.20 -7.80
N ALA A 244 2.86 -11.37 -9.12
CA ALA A 244 2.39 -12.58 -9.81
C ALA A 244 2.93 -13.89 -9.23
N GLN A 245 4.20 -13.93 -8.81
CA GLN A 245 4.79 -15.11 -8.15
C GLN A 245 4.27 -15.31 -6.73
N GLU A 246 4.19 -14.23 -5.94
CA GLU A 246 3.67 -14.26 -4.57
C GLU A 246 2.19 -14.67 -4.55
N ARG A 247 1.40 -14.18 -5.52
CA ARG A 247 -0.01 -14.54 -5.74
C ARG A 247 -0.18 -16.03 -5.94
N ARG A 248 0.59 -16.64 -6.86
CA ARG A 248 0.54 -18.10 -7.07
C ARG A 248 0.83 -18.87 -5.79
N PHE A 249 1.82 -18.44 -5.01
CA PHE A 249 2.13 -19.06 -3.73
C PHE A 249 0.98 -18.95 -2.72
N PHE A 250 0.34 -17.77 -2.62
CA PHE A 250 -0.82 -17.58 -1.75
C PHE A 250 -2.03 -18.40 -2.20
N GLU A 251 -2.34 -18.40 -3.49
CA GLU A 251 -3.43 -19.18 -4.10
C GLU A 251 -3.23 -20.69 -3.86
N GLU A 252 -2.01 -21.22 -4.07
CA GLU A 252 -1.68 -22.61 -3.77
C GLU A 252 -1.85 -22.94 -2.28
N ARG A 253 -1.43 -22.04 -1.40
CA ARG A 253 -1.60 -22.20 0.04
C ARG A 253 -3.09 -22.21 0.43
N GLU A 254 -3.90 -21.31 -0.13
CA GLU A 254 -5.34 -21.30 0.11
C GLU A 254 -6.02 -22.57 -0.41
N ALA A 255 -5.66 -23.02 -1.61
CA ALA A 255 -6.15 -24.27 -2.18
C ALA A 255 -5.83 -25.47 -1.28
N ARG A 256 -4.59 -25.57 -0.77
CA ARG A 256 -4.20 -26.63 0.19
C ARG A 256 -4.98 -26.56 1.50
N LEU A 257 -5.21 -25.36 2.03
CA LEU A 257 -6.02 -25.19 3.25
C LEU A 257 -7.48 -25.59 3.02
N LEU A 258 -8.04 -25.25 1.86
CA LEU A 258 -9.39 -25.63 1.47
C LEU A 258 -9.51 -27.14 1.28
N GLU A 259 -8.53 -27.76 0.62
CA GLU A 259 -8.45 -29.21 0.43
C GLU A 259 -8.36 -29.94 1.76
N LYS A 260 -7.48 -29.49 2.66
CA LYS A 260 -7.38 -30.03 4.02
C LYS A 260 -8.70 -29.91 4.77
N ARG A 261 -9.34 -28.73 4.72
CA ARG A 261 -10.65 -28.51 5.36
C ARG A 261 -11.74 -29.44 4.79
N ARG A 262 -11.72 -29.68 3.48
CA ARG A 262 -12.65 -30.63 2.83
C ARG A 262 -12.39 -32.07 3.27
N ALA A 263 -11.12 -32.48 3.37
CA ALA A 263 -10.74 -33.79 3.88
C ALA A 263 -11.16 -33.96 5.35
N ASP A 264 -10.89 -32.97 6.20
CA ASP A 264 -11.31 -32.95 7.60
C ASP A 264 -12.84 -33.03 7.73
N LEU A 265 -13.57 -32.25 6.92
CA LEU A 265 -15.04 -32.27 6.90
C LEU A 265 -15.58 -33.65 6.50
N TYR A 266 -14.98 -34.29 5.49
CA TYR A 266 -15.37 -35.63 5.07
C TYR A 266 -15.09 -36.68 6.15
N HIS A 267 -13.93 -36.60 6.81
CA HIS A 267 -13.56 -37.47 7.93
C HIS A 267 -14.55 -37.35 9.09
N VAL A 268 -14.84 -36.13 9.54
CA VAL A 268 -15.80 -35.88 10.62
C VAL A 268 -17.21 -36.31 10.21
N ALA A 269 -17.64 -36.04 8.97
CA ALA A 269 -18.93 -36.51 8.46
C ALA A 269 -19.03 -38.04 8.41
N HIS A 270 -17.92 -38.73 8.13
CA HIS A 270 -17.85 -40.19 8.14
C HIS A 270 -18.00 -40.76 9.56
N GLU A 271 -17.32 -40.20 10.55
CA GLU A 271 -17.51 -40.60 11.95
C GLU A 271 -18.93 -40.28 12.46
N ALA A 272 -19.48 -39.16 12.00
CA ALA A 272 -20.82 -38.70 12.33
C ALA A 272 -21.91 -39.59 11.69
N ALA A 273 -21.67 -40.19 10.52
CA ALA A 273 -22.64 -41.00 9.78
C ALA A 273 -23.27 -42.11 10.64
N GLY A 274 -22.47 -42.83 11.43
CA GLY A 274 -22.95 -43.89 12.31
C GLY A 274 -23.86 -43.39 13.44
N LEU A 275 -23.56 -42.22 14.02
CA LEU A 275 -24.33 -41.65 15.12
C LEU A 275 -25.61 -40.93 14.65
N PHE A 276 -25.55 -40.29 13.49
CA PHE A 276 -26.68 -39.55 12.91
C PHE A 276 -27.60 -40.41 12.05
N GLY A 277 -27.14 -41.59 11.61
CA GLY A 277 -27.91 -42.50 10.75
C GLY A 277 -28.12 -41.96 9.33
N LEU A 278 -27.19 -41.15 8.83
CA LEU A 278 -27.21 -40.56 7.49
C LEU A 278 -25.88 -40.85 6.77
N SER A 279 -25.88 -40.85 5.44
CA SER A 279 -24.62 -40.95 4.70
C SER A 279 -23.76 -39.69 4.90
N PRO A 280 -22.42 -39.80 4.85
CA PRO A 280 -21.52 -38.65 5.00
C PRO A 280 -21.83 -37.52 4.02
N GLU A 281 -22.15 -37.87 2.77
CA GLU A 281 -22.54 -36.94 1.71
C GLU A 281 -23.79 -36.12 2.06
N LYS A 282 -24.76 -36.77 2.70
CA LYS A 282 -26.00 -36.13 3.11
C LYS A 282 -25.77 -35.17 4.28
N ILE A 283 -24.90 -35.54 5.23
CA ILE A 283 -24.50 -34.68 6.36
C ILE A 283 -23.80 -33.41 5.87
N ILE A 284 -22.88 -33.53 4.92
CA ILE A 284 -22.13 -32.39 4.35
C ILE A 284 -23.06 -31.39 3.66
N ARG A 285 -24.19 -31.85 3.09
CA ARG A 285 -25.16 -31.01 2.38
C ARG A 285 -26.19 -30.33 3.30
N LEU A 286 -26.30 -30.73 4.56
CA LEU A 286 -27.26 -30.12 5.49
C LEU A 286 -26.93 -28.66 5.73
N ASN A 287 -27.96 -27.82 5.75
CA ASN A 287 -27.82 -26.45 6.21
C ASN A 287 -27.75 -26.40 7.75
N LYS A 288 -27.41 -25.22 8.28
CA LYS A 288 -27.25 -24.99 9.73
C LYS A 288 -28.45 -25.44 10.57
N ASP A 289 -29.66 -25.15 10.11
CA ASP A 289 -30.89 -25.39 10.87
C ASP A 289 -31.29 -26.87 10.83
N GLU A 290 -31.10 -27.52 9.68
CA GLU A 290 -31.26 -28.96 9.51
C GLU A 290 -30.28 -29.74 10.39
N LEU A 291 -29.00 -29.34 10.40
CA LEU A 291 -27.97 -29.96 11.23
C LEU A 291 -28.27 -29.77 12.73
N SER A 292 -28.70 -28.58 13.13
CA SER A 292 -29.09 -28.28 14.52
C SER A 292 -30.32 -29.09 14.95
N THR A 293 -31.29 -29.26 14.07
CA THR A 293 -32.52 -30.04 14.33
C THR A 293 -32.20 -31.52 14.47
N LEU A 294 -31.36 -32.04 13.57
CA LEU A 294 -30.88 -33.41 13.59
C LEU A 294 -30.11 -33.72 14.89
N PHE A 295 -29.23 -32.80 15.31
CA PHE A 295 -28.51 -32.89 16.59
C PHE A 295 -29.46 -32.95 17.78
N ARG A 296 -30.44 -32.03 17.88
CA ARG A 296 -31.40 -32.02 19.00
C ARG A 296 -32.22 -33.31 19.09
N ARG A 297 -32.61 -33.90 17.95
CA ARG A 297 -33.33 -35.18 17.93
C ARG A 297 -32.46 -36.31 18.48
N LYS A 298 -31.23 -36.44 17.97
CA LYS A 298 -30.28 -37.48 18.41
C LYS A 298 -29.80 -37.29 19.85
N ALA A 299 -29.65 -36.04 20.29
CA ALA A 299 -29.29 -35.69 21.66
C ALA A 299 -30.37 -36.11 22.67
N ARG A 300 -31.66 -36.06 22.31
CA ARG A 300 -32.74 -36.58 23.17
C ARG A 300 -32.69 -38.10 23.26
N GLU A 301 -32.53 -38.79 22.13
CA GLU A 301 -32.45 -40.27 22.07
C GLU A 301 -31.27 -40.83 22.88
N LEU A 302 -30.13 -40.13 22.89
CA LEU A 302 -28.89 -40.57 23.54
C LEU A 302 -28.66 -39.93 24.91
N HIS A 303 -29.65 -39.25 25.48
CA HIS A 303 -29.46 -38.53 26.74
C HIS A 303 -29.27 -39.52 27.92
N PRO A 304 -28.26 -39.32 28.79
CA PRO A 304 -28.02 -40.21 29.94
C PRO A 304 -29.24 -40.38 30.85
N ASP A 305 -30.00 -39.31 31.07
CA ASP A 305 -31.22 -39.32 31.89
C ASP A 305 -32.38 -40.14 31.28
N GLN A 306 -32.28 -40.54 30.00
CA GLN A 306 -33.26 -41.39 29.31
C GLN A 306 -32.73 -42.83 29.10
N GLY A 307 -31.63 -43.20 29.75
CA GLY A 307 -31.01 -44.52 29.65
C GLY A 307 -29.97 -44.66 28.54
N GLY A 308 -29.50 -43.55 27.96
CA GLY A 308 -28.47 -43.53 26.92
C GLY A 308 -27.04 -43.63 27.46
N GLU A 309 -26.11 -44.10 26.61
CA GLU A 309 -24.69 -44.14 26.93
C GLU A 309 -24.07 -42.74 26.98
N HIS A 310 -23.50 -42.37 28.13
CA HIS A 310 -22.88 -41.07 28.37
C HIS A 310 -21.74 -40.75 27.39
N GLU A 311 -20.94 -41.76 27.02
CA GLU A 311 -19.84 -41.60 26.07
C GLU A 311 -20.33 -41.29 24.65
N ALA A 312 -21.43 -41.92 24.22
CA ALA A 312 -22.04 -41.69 22.91
C ALA A 312 -22.58 -40.25 22.79
N PHE A 313 -23.14 -39.71 23.88
CA PHE A 313 -23.62 -38.33 23.94
C PHE A 313 -22.48 -37.30 23.83
N ILE A 314 -21.37 -37.52 24.55
CA ILE A 314 -20.17 -36.65 24.46
C ILE A 314 -19.61 -36.66 23.04
N LYS A 315 -19.50 -37.85 22.42
CA LYS A 315 -18.99 -38.01 21.06
C LYS A 315 -19.88 -37.30 20.03
N LEU A 316 -21.21 -37.43 20.17
CA LEU A 316 -22.18 -36.72 19.31
C LEU A 316 -22.01 -35.20 19.39
N ARG A 317 -21.86 -34.65 20.60
CA ARG A 317 -21.68 -33.21 20.80
C ARG A 317 -20.39 -32.71 20.17
N LYS A 318 -19.28 -33.42 20.37
CA LYS A 318 -17.98 -33.07 19.79
C LYS A 318 -18.04 -33.04 18.25
N LEU A 319 -18.61 -34.06 17.64
CA LEU A 319 -18.76 -34.14 16.18
C LEU A 319 -19.66 -33.05 15.63
N TYR A 320 -20.75 -32.71 16.33
CA TYR A 320 -21.62 -31.59 15.94
C TYR A 320 -20.88 -30.25 15.99
N GLU A 321 -20.14 -29.97 17.06
CA GLU A 321 -19.34 -28.75 17.20
C GLU A 321 -18.26 -28.64 16.09
N GLU A 322 -17.60 -29.75 15.76
CA GLU A 322 -16.61 -29.84 14.69
C GLU A 322 -17.25 -29.64 13.29
N LEU A 323 -18.40 -30.26 13.01
CA LEU A 323 -19.15 -30.05 11.76
C LEU A 323 -19.57 -28.59 11.59
N MET A 324 -20.12 -27.98 12.64
CA MET A 324 -20.51 -26.57 12.64
C MET A 324 -19.31 -25.64 12.38
N LYS A 325 -18.15 -25.96 12.94
CA LYS A 325 -16.90 -25.21 12.69
C LYS A 325 -16.41 -25.39 11.26
N LEU A 326 -16.35 -26.64 10.77
CA LEU A 326 -15.84 -26.96 9.44
C LEU A 326 -16.76 -26.47 8.31
N GLN A 327 -18.07 -26.44 8.51
CA GLN A 327 -19.04 -25.82 7.58
C GLN A 327 -19.12 -24.30 7.71
N GLY A 328 -18.41 -23.68 8.68
CA GLY A 328 -18.33 -22.22 8.81
C GLY A 328 -19.51 -21.57 9.51
N TYR A 329 -20.30 -22.34 10.26
CA TYR A 329 -21.48 -21.87 10.99
C TYR A 329 -21.20 -21.39 12.42
N GLN A 330 -19.93 -21.24 12.80
CA GLN A 330 -19.56 -20.79 14.13
C GLN A 330 -20.20 -19.45 14.50
N ARG A 331 -20.82 -19.41 15.69
CA ARG A 331 -21.03 -18.17 16.43
C ARG A 331 -19.63 -17.66 16.80
N LEU A 332 -19.31 -16.46 16.35
CA LEU A 332 -18.41 -15.58 17.10
C LEU A 332 -19.06 -15.42 18.48
N ILE A 333 -18.51 -16.12 19.48
CA ILE A 333 -18.80 -15.83 20.89
C ILE A 333 -17.89 -14.68 21.28
#